data_AF-A0A8T7KPN6-F1
#
_entry.id   AF-A0A8T7KPN6-F1
#
_cell.length_a   1.000
_cell.length_b   1.000
_cell.length_c   1.000
_cell.angle_alpha   90.00
_cell.angle_beta   90.00
_cell.angle_gamma   90.00
#
_symmetry.space_group_name_H-M   'P 1'
#
loop_
_entity.id
_entity.type
_entity.pdbx_description
1 polymer ?
#
loop_
_entity_poly.entity_id
_entity_poly.type
_entity_poly.pdbx_seq_one_letter_code
_entity_poly.pdbx_strand_id
1 'polypeptide(L)'
;MARPKRPPHPMLRVAREHLNVLDPDLRDEPIHLRMLDGPPGAPRYAVYVGACRRDGDCPYGVEMITPCPVLNCELRNSLRLLLDREGNLVEVLQSGVRWTA
;
A
#
# COMPACT_ATOMS: atom_id res chain seq x y z
N MET A 1 21.13 -26.71 -3.26
CA MET A 1 19.70 -26.82 -2.90
C MET A 1 19.13 -25.43 -2.72
N ALA A 2 18.14 -25.03 -3.52
CA ALA A 2 17.53 -23.71 -3.40
C ALA A 2 16.70 -23.64 -2.11
N ARG A 3 16.93 -22.64 -1.26
CA ARG A 3 16.14 -22.39 -0.06
C ARG A 3 14.69 -22.13 -0.50
N PRO A 4 13.68 -22.86 0.02
CA PRO A 4 12.30 -22.56 -0.30
C PRO A 4 11.99 -21.11 0.10
N LYS A 5 11.43 -20.32 -0.84
CA LYS A 5 10.97 -18.95 -0.56
C LYS A 5 9.97 -19.03 0.59
N ARG A 6 10.21 -18.25 1.64
CA ARG A 6 9.29 -18.15 2.79
C ARG A 6 7.89 -17.78 2.24
N PRO A 7 6.82 -18.45 2.69
CA PRO A 7 5.47 -18.09 2.26
C PRO A 7 5.18 -16.61 2.60
N PRO A 8 4.35 -15.93 1.78
CA PRO A 8 3.98 -14.55 2.04
C PRO A 8 3.32 -14.42 3.42
N HIS A 9 3.55 -13.28 4.08
CA HIS A 9 2.99 -13.03 5.40
C HIS A 9 1.46 -13.06 5.32
N PRO A 10 0.74 -13.76 6.23
CA PRO A 10 -0.71 -13.95 6.15
C PRO A 10 -1.49 -12.62 6.11
N MET A 11 -0.96 -11.59 6.77
CA MET A 11 -1.54 -10.24 6.77
C MET A 11 -1.61 -9.59 5.37
N LEU A 12 -0.82 -10.04 4.40
CA LEU A 12 -0.95 -9.56 3.01
C LEU A 12 -2.29 -9.95 2.40
N ARG A 13 -2.82 -11.14 2.73
CA ARG A 13 -4.13 -11.59 2.27
C ARG A 13 -5.25 -10.75 2.90
N VAL A 14 -5.19 -10.58 4.22
CA VAL A 14 -6.17 -9.76 4.96
C VAL A 14 -6.17 -8.32 4.45
N ALA A 15 -4.98 -7.75 4.23
CA ALA A 15 -4.87 -6.41 3.67
C ALA A 15 -5.46 -6.30 2.26
N ARG A 16 -5.30 -7.33 1.41
CA ARG A 16 -5.91 -7.38 0.08
C ARG A 16 -7.43 -7.44 0.15
N GLU A 17 -7.97 -8.22 1.10
CA GLU A 17 -9.43 -8.30 1.33
C GLU A 17 -10.01 -6.92 1.71
N HIS A 18 -9.36 -6.20 2.63
CA HIS A 18 -9.76 -4.81 2.96
C HIS A 18 -9.64 -3.86 1.76
N LEU A 19 -8.52 -3.93 1.02
CA LEU A 19 -8.29 -3.07 -0.13
C LEU A 19 -9.36 -3.27 -1.22
N ASN A 20 -9.77 -4.51 -1.46
CA ASN A 20 -10.80 -4.86 -2.45
C ASN A 20 -12.16 -4.22 -2.17
N VAL A 21 -12.44 -3.91 -0.90
CA VAL A 21 -13.67 -3.23 -0.47
C VAL A 21 -13.50 -1.72 -0.52
N LEU A 22 -12.32 -1.20 -0.16
CA LEU A 22 -12.06 0.24 -0.05
C LEU A 22 -11.85 0.93 -1.40
N ASP A 23 -10.99 0.37 -2.24
CA ASP A 23 -10.64 0.97 -3.53
C ASP A 23 -10.34 -0.12 -4.57
N PRO A 24 -11.33 -0.48 -5.40
CA PRO A 24 -11.18 -1.47 -6.46
C PRO A 24 -10.07 -1.13 -7.47
N ASP A 25 -9.74 0.14 -7.67
CA ASP A 25 -8.72 0.57 -8.65
C ASP A 25 -7.31 0.11 -8.21
N LEU A 26 -7.11 -0.09 -6.91
CA LEU A 26 -5.83 -0.51 -6.33
C LEU A 26 -5.77 -2.04 -6.10
N ARG A 27 -6.80 -2.78 -6.50
CA ARG A 27 -6.94 -4.22 -6.26
C ARG A 27 -5.73 -5.02 -6.72
N ASP A 28 -5.16 -4.69 -7.87
CA ASP A 28 -4.07 -5.46 -8.49
C ASP A 28 -2.68 -4.84 -8.22
N GLU A 29 -2.65 -3.73 -7.49
CA GLU A 29 -1.42 -2.99 -7.22
C GLU A 29 -0.55 -3.70 -6.17
N PRO A 30 0.79 -3.54 -6.24
CA PRO A 30 1.69 -4.14 -5.30
C PRO A 30 1.45 -3.56 -3.89
N ILE A 31 1.24 -4.47 -2.94
CA ILE A 31 1.07 -4.12 -1.53
C ILE A 31 2.42 -4.24 -0.81
N HIS A 32 2.77 -3.21 -0.05
CA HIS A 32 3.91 -3.23 0.86
C HIS A 32 3.43 -3.31 2.31
N LEU A 33 3.82 -4.38 3.01
CA LEU A 33 3.51 -4.59 4.42
C LEU A 33 4.70 -4.23 5.30
N ARG A 34 4.46 -3.43 6.34
CA ARG A 34 5.43 -3.07 7.37
C ARG A 34 4.86 -3.39 8.75
N MET A 35 5.68 -3.95 9.64
CA MET A 35 5.32 -4.08 11.04
C MET A 35 5.64 -2.78 11.77
N LEU A 36 4.73 -2.36 12.65
CA LEU A 36 4.87 -1.19 13.49
C LEU A 36 5.20 -1.61 14.93
N ASP A 37 6.11 -0.87 15.53
CA ASP A 37 6.41 -0.96 16.95
C ASP A 37 5.48 -0.01 17.71
N GLY A 38 4.29 -0.52 18.05
CA GLY A 38 3.30 0.19 18.86
C GLY A 38 3.02 -0.53 20.18
N PRO A 39 2.53 0.18 21.22
CA PRO A 39 2.08 -0.43 22.46
C PRO A 39 0.89 -1.38 22.23
N PRO A 40 0.54 -2.25 23.20
CA PRO A 40 -0.65 -3.08 23.10
C PRO A 40 -1.91 -2.25 22.78
N GLY A 41 -2.71 -2.69 21.82
CA GLY A 41 -3.90 -1.96 21.35
C GLY A 41 -3.65 -0.94 20.24
N ALA A 42 -2.39 -0.60 19.94
CA ALA A 42 -2.05 0.22 18.78
C ALA A 42 -1.98 -0.64 17.48
N PRO A 43 -2.08 -0.02 16.29
CA PRO A 43 -1.84 -0.70 15.03
C PRO A 43 -0.48 -1.41 15.02
N ARG A 44 -0.47 -2.67 14.55
CA ARG A 44 0.73 -3.50 14.47
C ARG A 44 1.25 -3.63 13.05
N TYR A 45 0.44 -3.33 12.06
CA TYR A 45 0.83 -3.39 10.66
C TYR A 45 0.42 -2.11 9.94
N ALA A 46 1.34 -1.58 9.12
CA ALA A 46 1.04 -0.59 8.12
C ALA A 46 1.14 -1.24 6.74
N VAL A 47 0.11 -1.02 5.93
CA VAL A 47 0.05 -1.50 4.57
C VAL A 47 0.02 -0.30 3.65
N TYR A 48 0.92 -0.27 2.68
CA TYR A 48 1.01 0.80 1.69
C TYR A 48 0.69 0.23 0.31
N VAL A 49 -0.17 0.93 -0.41
CA VAL A 49 -0.48 0.65 -1.81
C VAL A 49 -0.69 1.98 -2.52
N GLY A 50 -0.34 2.04 -3.79
CA GLY A 50 -0.70 3.20 -4.58
C GLY A 50 -0.36 3.04 -6.05
N ALA A 51 -1.18 3.71 -6.85
CA ALA A 51 -1.05 3.78 -8.30
C ALA A 51 -1.26 5.22 -8.77
N CYS A 52 -0.97 5.46 -10.05
CA CYS A 52 -1.39 6.67 -10.71
C CYS A 52 -2.74 6.41 -11.39
N ARG A 53 -3.79 7.15 -11.02
CA ARG A 53 -5.06 7.22 -11.75
C ARG A 53 -4.85 8.04 -13.02
N ARG A 54 -4.37 7.39 -14.08
CA ARG A 54 -4.27 7.98 -15.42
C ARG A 54 -4.59 6.95 -16.49
N ASP A 55 -5.26 7.41 -17.53
CA ASP A 55 -5.37 6.70 -18.80
C ASP A 55 -4.35 7.31 -19.78
N GLY A 56 -3.37 6.51 -20.21
CA GLY A 56 -2.31 6.96 -21.14
C GLY A 56 -1.09 7.56 -20.44
N ASP A 57 -0.33 8.39 -21.15
CA ASP A 57 1.00 8.88 -20.76
C ASP A 57 1.00 9.85 -19.56
N CYS A 58 2.13 9.90 -18.86
CA CYS A 58 2.26 10.72 -17.65
C CYS A 58 2.43 12.16 -18.10
N PRO A 59 1.62 13.14 -17.64
CA PRO A 59 1.77 14.53 -18.05
C PRO A 59 3.12 15.14 -17.63
N TYR A 60 3.81 14.50 -16.68
CA TYR A 60 5.15 14.86 -16.22
C TYR A 60 6.27 14.12 -16.96
N GLY A 61 5.96 13.34 -18.00
CA GLY A 61 6.95 12.59 -18.79
C GLY A 61 7.66 11.47 -18.02
N VAL A 62 7.08 11.00 -16.91
CA VAL A 62 7.68 9.93 -16.08
C VAL A 62 7.31 8.56 -16.64
N GLU A 63 8.29 7.87 -17.23
CA GLU A 63 8.15 6.49 -17.72
C GLU A 63 8.39 5.47 -16.59
N MET A 64 7.32 5.00 -15.95
CA MET A 64 7.29 3.87 -14.99
C MET A 64 8.45 3.80 -13.96
N ILE A 65 9.01 4.94 -13.57
CA ILE A 65 10.05 4.98 -12.54
C ILE A 65 9.37 4.71 -11.21
N THR A 66 9.74 3.59 -10.58
CA THR A 66 9.34 3.29 -9.20
C THR A 66 10.56 3.55 -8.31
N PRO A 67 10.66 4.73 -7.68
CA PRO A 67 9.55 5.65 -7.42
C PRO A 67 9.42 6.89 -8.32
N CYS A 68 8.18 7.38 -8.47
CA CYS A 68 7.88 8.61 -9.19
C CYS A 68 8.52 9.83 -8.49
N PRO A 69 9.22 10.72 -9.23
CA PRO A 69 9.90 11.88 -8.67
C PRO A 69 8.96 13.02 -8.26
N VAL A 70 7.71 13.02 -8.72
CA VAL A 70 6.73 14.06 -8.39
C VAL A 70 6.25 13.87 -6.95
N LEU A 71 6.66 14.76 -6.03
CA LEU A 71 6.41 14.60 -4.60
C LEU A 71 4.92 14.64 -4.24
N ASN A 72 4.20 15.64 -4.73
CA ASN A 72 2.75 15.76 -4.61
C ASN A 72 2.14 15.70 -6.01
N CYS A 73 1.50 14.58 -6.34
CA CYS A 73 0.93 14.34 -7.65
C CYS A 73 -0.57 14.09 -7.50
N GLU A 74 -1.40 14.89 -8.15
CA GLU A 74 -2.87 14.76 -8.09
C GLU A 74 -3.37 13.44 -8.70
N LEU A 75 -2.59 12.87 -9.63
CA LEU A 75 -2.87 11.57 -10.22
C LEU A 75 -2.56 10.42 -9.26
N ARG A 76 -1.79 10.66 -8.17
CA ARG A 76 -1.43 9.60 -7.24
C ARG A 76 -2.62 9.26 -6.35
N ASN A 77 -3.11 8.04 -6.51
CA ASN A 77 -4.00 7.42 -5.54
C ASN A 77 -3.15 6.51 -4.64
N SER A 78 -2.84 6.96 -3.43
CA SER A 78 -2.14 6.13 -2.44
C SER A 78 -2.95 5.97 -1.17
N LEU A 79 -3.00 4.74 -0.67
CA LEU A 79 -3.66 4.36 0.56
C LEU A 79 -2.65 3.77 1.53
N ARG A 80 -2.80 4.15 2.79
CA ARG A 80 -2.15 3.52 3.93
C ARG A 80 -3.22 2.93 4.84
N LEU A 81 -3.22 1.61 4.96
CA LEU A 81 -4.10 0.88 5.87
C LEU A 81 -3.32 0.57 7.15
N LEU A 82 -3.90 0.93 8.29
CA LEU A 82 -3.38 0.54 9.60
C LEU A 82 -4.21 -0.63 10.12
N LEU A 83 -3.55 -1.75 10.37
CA LEU A 83 -4.18 -2.96 10.88
C LEU A 83 -3.68 -3.28 12.29
N ASP A 84 -4.56 -3.78 13.13
CA ASP A 84 -4.19 -4.34 14.43
C ASP A 84 -3.54 -5.72 14.28
N ARG A 85 -3.29 -6.41 15.41
CA ARG A 85 -2.66 -7.74 15.41
C ARG A 85 -3.53 -8.83 14.78
N GLU A 86 -4.84 -8.67 14.85
CA GLU A 86 -5.83 -9.63 14.36
C GLU A 86 -6.16 -9.40 12.88
N GLY A 87 -5.73 -8.25 12.33
CA GLY A 87 -5.97 -7.85 10.95
C GLY A 87 -7.23 -7.00 10.78
N ASN A 88 -7.81 -6.50 11.88
CA ASN A 88 -8.88 -5.53 11.80
C ASN A 88 -8.33 -4.19 11.33
N LEU A 89 -9.10 -3.52 10.48
CA LEU A 89 -8.77 -2.20 9.97
C LEU A 89 -9.01 -1.15 11.06
N VAL A 90 -7.94 -0.52 11.53
CA VAL A 90 -7.97 0.53 12.55
C VAL A 90 -8.17 1.90 11.90
N GLU A 91 -7.46 2.15 10.79
CA GLU A 91 -7.49 3.44 10.12
C GLU A 91 -7.12 3.30 8.63
N VAL A 92 -7.68 4.18 7.81
CA VAL A 92 -7.34 4.34 6.39
C VAL A 92 -6.91 5.79 6.16
N LEU A 93 -5.71 5.95 5.63
CA LEU A 93 -5.18 7.26 5.25
C LEU A 93 -5.01 7.31 3.73
N GLN A 94 -5.68 8.23 3.08
CA GLN A 94 -5.50 8.51 1.66
C GLN A 94 -4.59 9.72 1.47
N SER A 95 -3.68 9.67 0.51
CA SER A 95 -2.84 10.82 0.18
C SER A 95 -2.38 10.83 -1.28
N GLY A 96 -2.23 12.03 -1.84
CA GLY A 96 -1.46 12.28 -3.06
C GLY A 96 0.06 12.36 -2.81
N VAL A 97 0.47 12.38 -1.54
CA VAL A 97 1.87 12.35 -1.12
C VAL A 97 2.36 10.91 -1.11
N ARG A 98 3.59 10.71 -1.59
CA ARG A 98 4.24 9.41 -1.50
C ARG A 98 4.59 9.13 -0.05
N TRP A 99 3.98 8.10 0.52
CA TRP A 99 4.44 7.51 1.77
C TRP A 99 5.74 6.74 1.51
N THR A 100 6.89 7.37 1.71
CA THR A 100 8.18 6.68 1.70
C THR A 100 8.32 5.91 3.01
N ALA A 101 8.49 4.59 2.91
CA ALA A 101 8.87 3.74 4.03
C ALA A 101 10.30 4.04 4.49
#